data_AF-A0A1S1MXQ6-F1
#
_entry.id   AF-A0A1S1MXQ6-F1
#
_cell.length_a   1.000
_cell.length_b   1.000
_cell.length_c   1.000
_cell.angle_alpha   90.00
_cell.angle_beta   90.00
_cell.angle_gamma   90.00
#
_symmetry.space_group_name_H-M   'P 1'
#
loop_
_entity.id
_entity.type
_entity.pdbx_description
1 polymer ?
#
loop_
_entity_poly.entity_id
_entity_poly.type
_entity_poly.pdbx_seq_one_letter_code
_entity_poly.pdbx_strand_id
1 'polypeptide(L)' 'MKLTQAQLGKSLVTPVDQATISNWESGKTELTACQLLDIMMLFGQPNFLSFIEQYSPVEERQSA' A
#
# COMPACT_ATOMS: atom_id res chain seq x y z
N MET A 1 10.79 7.37 -8.85
CA MET A 1 10.97 8.43 -7.84
C MET A 1 11.67 7.84 -6.63
N LYS A 2 12.67 8.49 -6.02
CA LYS A 2 13.26 8.06 -4.73
C LYS A 2 12.93 9.13 -3.68
N LEU A 3 12.15 8.76 -2.66
CA LEU A 3 11.78 9.64 -1.54
C LEU A 3 12.59 9.25 -0.31
N THR A 4 12.97 10.23 0.53
CA THR A 4 13.39 9.93 1.90
C THR A 4 12.19 9.49 2.73
N GLN A 5 12.41 8.78 3.85
CA GLN A 5 11.32 8.39 4.76
C GLN A 5 10.48 9.60 5.22
N ALA A 6 11.14 10.73 5.51
CA ALA A 6 10.46 11.97 5.91
C ALA A 6 9.64 12.60 4.77
N GLN A 7 10.08 12.43 3.52
CA GLN A 7 9.31 12.87 2.34
C GLN A 7 8.14 11.93 2.08
N LEU A 8 8.35 10.62 2.16
CA LEU A 8 7.27 9.62 2.01
C LEU A 8 6.16 9.85 3.04
N GLY A 9 6.51 9.99 4.32
CA GLY A 9 5.53 10.19 5.39
C GLY A 9 4.67 11.44 5.20
N LYS A 10 5.21 12.51 4.58
CA LYS A 10 4.46 13.73 4.24
C LYS A 10 3.58 13.61 2.99
N SER A 11 3.91 12.67 2.10
CA SER A 11 3.19 12.48 0.85
C SER A 11 1.93 11.63 1.00
N LEU A 12 1.82 10.87 2.10
CA LEU A 12 0.64 10.07 2.42
C LEU A 12 -0.61 10.94 2.62
N VAL A 13 -1.79 10.40 2.28
CA VAL A 13 -3.12 10.97 2.54
C VAL A 13 -3.31 11.31 4.01
N THR A 14 -2.86 10.43 4.91
CA THR A 14 -2.73 10.74 6.34
C THR A 14 -1.25 10.87 6.67
N PRO A 15 -0.73 12.10 6.84
CA PRO A 15 0.69 12.31 7.06
C PRO A 15 1.19 11.61 8.33
N VAL A 16 2.38 11.04 8.24
CA VAL A 16 3.10 10.44 9.38
C VAL A 16 4.53 10.95 9.43
N ASP A 17 5.18 10.77 10.58
CA ASP A 17 6.58 11.12 10.74
C ASP A 17 7.54 10.06 10.18
N GLN A 18 8.83 10.42 10.10
CA GLN A 18 9.88 9.54 9.63
C GLN A 18 10.03 8.27 10.50
N ALA A 19 9.84 8.40 11.82
CA ALA A 19 9.99 7.29 12.76
C ALA A 19 8.94 6.20 12.49
N THR A 20 7.73 6.61 12.17
CA THR A 20 6.62 5.73 11.79
C THR A 20 6.96 4.95 10.52
N ILE A 21 7.45 5.62 9.46
CA ILE A 21 7.92 4.93 8.24
C ILE A 21 9.03 3.93 8.56
N SER A 22 10.02 4.33 9.37
CA SER A 22 11.12 3.45 9.76
C SER A 22 10.64 2.23 10.56
N ASN A 23 9.59 2.36 11.38
CA ASN A 23 9.02 1.25 12.14
C ASN A 23 8.28 0.27 11.22
N TRP A 24 7.60 0.75 10.17
CA TRP A 24 6.98 -0.11 9.15
C TRP A 24 8.04 -0.90 8.36
N GLU A 25 9.07 -0.22 7.85
CA GLU A 25 10.12 -0.87 7.05
C GLU A 25 10.95 -1.89 7.85
N SER A 26 11.09 -1.68 9.17
CA SER A 26 11.78 -2.60 10.07
C SER A 26 10.88 -3.69 10.67
N GLY A 27 9.56 -3.64 10.40
CA GLY A 27 8.59 -4.58 10.95
C GLY A 27 8.31 -4.42 12.45
N LYS A 28 8.71 -3.31 13.08
CA LYS A 28 8.39 -3.01 14.49
C LYS A 28 6.91 -2.72 14.71
N THR A 29 6.25 -2.14 13.71
CA THR A 29 4.82 -1.84 13.72
C THR A 29 4.22 -2.20 12.38
N GLU A 30 2.97 -2.66 12.39
CA GLU A 30 2.24 -2.99 11.17
C GLU A 30 1.66 -1.75 10.50
N LEU A 31 1.42 -1.86 9.19
CA LEU A 31 0.68 -0.90 8.39
C LEU A 31 -0.81 -1.25 8.43
N THR A 32 -1.68 -0.25 8.48
CA THR A 32 -3.09 -0.46 8.15
C THR A 32 -3.27 -0.68 6.65
N ALA A 33 -4.35 -1.35 6.24
CA ALA A 33 -4.68 -1.54 4.83
C ALA A 33 -4.79 -0.20 4.06
N CYS A 34 -5.31 0.85 4.71
CA CYS A 34 -5.39 2.19 4.12
C CYS A 34 -4.00 2.80 3.86
N GLN A 35 -3.05 2.65 4.79
CA GLN A 35 -1.67 3.15 4.62
C GLN A 35 -0.91 2.38 3.54
N LEU A 36 -1.11 1.06 3.46
CA LEU A 36 -0.52 0.26 2.39
C LEU A 36 -1.06 0.70 1.02
N LEU A 37 -2.38 0.84 0.89
CA LEU A 37 -3.03 1.32 -0.33
C LEU A 37 -2.48 2.69 -0.77
N ASP A 38 -2.34 3.61 0.17
CA ASP A 38 -1.85 4.97 -0.06
C ASP A 38 -0.41 4.97 -0.60
N ILE A 39 0.50 4.19 0.03
CA ILE A 39 1.87 3.98 -0.46
C ILE A 39 1.84 3.38 -1.88
N MET A 40 0.99 2.39 -2.14
CA MET A 40 0.88 1.75 -3.45
C MET A 40 0.37 2.69 -4.53
N MET A 41 -0.54 3.61 -4.20
CA MET A 41 -1.01 4.66 -5.11
C MET A 41 0.08 5.71 -5.38
N LEU A 42 0.86 6.10 -4.37
CA LEU A 42 1.97 7.05 -4.49
C LEU A 42 3.09 6.58 -5.40
N PHE A 43 3.44 5.30 -5.32
CA PHE A 43 4.49 4.69 -6.15
C PHE A 43 3.96 4.00 -7.40
N GLY A 44 2.67 4.16 -7.68
CA GLY A 44 1.91 3.41 -8.66
C GLY A 44 2.72 2.97 -9.88
N GLN A 45 2.93 1.65 -9.99
CA GLN A 45 2.83 1.06 -11.32
C GLN A 45 1.38 1.27 -11.78
N PRO A 46 1.13 1.56 -13.07
CA PRO A 46 -0.18 1.98 -13.58
C PRO A 46 -1.34 0.98 -13.35
N ASN A 47 -1.05 -0.18 -12.78
CA ASN A 47 -1.90 -1.37 -12.80
C ASN A 47 -2.16 -1.96 -11.39
N PHE A 48 -2.01 -1.20 -10.31
CA PHE A 48 -2.35 -1.71 -8.96
C PHE A 48 -3.79 -2.23 -8.87
N LEU A 49 -4.75 -1.57 -9.53
CA LEU A 49 -6.12 -2.07 -9.65
C LEU A 49 -6.18 -3.43 -10.36
N SER A 50 -5.39 -3.65 -11.41
CA SER A 50 -5.33 -4.95 -12.10
C SER A 50 -4.72 -6.07 -11.25
N PHE A 51 -3.87 -5.74 -10.26
CA PHE A 51 -3.35 -6.71 -9.30
C PHE A 51 -4.45 -7.17 -8.33
N ILE A 52 -5.32 -6.25 -7.89
CA ILE A 52 -6.49 -6.58 -7.07
C ILE A 52 -7.49 -7.44 -7.86
N GLU A 53 -7.76 -7.10 -9.13
CA GLU A 53 -8.66 -7.86 -10.00
C GLU A 53 -8.19 -9.32 -10.22
N GLN A 54 -6.88 -9.56 -10.31
CA GLN A 54 -6.32 -10.92 -10.41
C GLN A 54 -6.54 -11.77 -9.15
N TYR A 55 -6.75 -11.14 -7.99
CA TYR A 55 -6.98 -11.82 -6.72
C TYR A 55 -8.45 -11.88 -6.29
N SER A 56 -9.39 -11.43 -7.14
CA SER A 56 -10.80 -11.73 -6.91
C SER A 56 -10.97 -13.26 -6.87
N PRO A 57 -11.55 -13.84 -5.80
CA PRO A 57 -11.87 -15.25 -5.78
C PRO A 57 -12.72 -15.55 -7.02
N VAL A 58 -12.33 -16.54 -7.81
CA VAL A 58 -13.20 -17.10 -8.82
C VAL A 58 -14.39 -17.65 -8.04
N GLU A 59 -15.51 -16.92 -8.02
CA GLU A 59 -16.78 -17.51 -7.57
C GLU A 59 -16.92 -18.81 -8.34
N GLU A 60 -16.92 -19.93 -7.60
CA GLU A 60 -17.18 -21.25 -8.16
C GLU A 60 -18.51 -21.14 -8.91
N ARG A 61 -18.43 -21.05 -10.24
CA ARG A 61 -19.57 -21.32 -11.10
C ARG A 61 -19.92 -22.77 -10.86
N GLN A 62 -20.81 -23.00 -9.90
CA GLN A 62 -21.52 -24.25 -9.79
C GLN A 62 -22.24 -24.46 -11.13
N SER A 63 -21.68 -25.37 -11.92
CA SER A 63 -22.28 -25.90 -13.12
C SER A 63 -23.65 -26.46 -12.75
N ALA A 64 -24.71 -25.84 -13.24
CA ALA A 64 -26.05 -26.42 -13.32
C ALA A 64 -26.22 -27.09 -14.69
#